data_AF-A0A923Y7B9-F1
#
_entry.id   AF-A0A923Y7B9-F1
#
_cell.length_a   1.000
_cell.length_b   1.000
_cell.length_c   1.000
_cell.angle_alpha   90.00
_cell.angle_beta   90.00
_cell.angle_gamma   90.00
#
_symmetry.space_group_name_H-M   'P 1'
#
loop_
_entity.id
_entity.type
_entity.pdbx_description
1 polymer ?
#
loop_
_entity_poly.entity_id
_entity_poly.type
_entity_poly.pdbx_seq_one_letter_code
_entity_poly.pdbx_strand_id
1 'polypeptide(L)'
;MGSISSNHSDFAARVARIEKNTAEARQLLFVGVDEVYSLPLRARKAHVSGLRAVLTNALYPASMVAAVVLGVVSHGIGQILRYHAQGLPELKANPDIEMLGQVILGIVIAVALGYVFRLQARSLMTLKSAGVVIGVLFLHNAVHLYPRLFAQMTSAVWVNQMVSHTLPHSMLWRGISFVF
;
A
#
# COMPACT_ATOMS: atom_id res chain seq x y z
N MET A 1 28.63 -51.94 13.18
CA MET A 1 29.80 -51.21 12.64
C MET A 1 29.42 -50.54 11.31
N GLY A 2 28.70 -49.40 11.33
CA GLY A 2 28.18 -48.81 10.08
C GLY A 2 27.91 -47.29 10.08
N SER A 3 28.27 -46.57 11.14
CA SER A 3 27.92 -45.13 11.29
C SER A 3 29.06 -44.15 11.00
N ILE A 4 30.29 -44.63 10.76
CA ILE A 4 31.46 -43.77 10.53
C ILE A 4 31.67 -43.48 9.04
N SER A 5 31.35 -44.42 8.13
CA SER A 5 31.56 -44.22 6.70
C SER A 5 30.55 -43.27 6.05
N SER A 6 29.30 -43.23 6.53
CA SER A 6 28.25 -42.33 6.01
C SER A 6 28.56 -40.85 6.26
N ASN A 7 29.16 -40.55 7.41
CA ASN A 7 29.51 -39.16 7.78
C ASN A 7 30.66 -38.62 6.92
N HIS A 8 31.61 -39.48 6.53
CA HIS A 8 32.70 -39.11 5.63
C HIS A 8 32.21 -38.87 4.19
N SER A 9 31.30 -39.70 3.68
CA SER A 9 30.73 -39.50 2.34
C SER A 9 29.85 -38.25 2.26
N ASP A 10 29.06 -37.96 3.30
CA ASP A 10 28.26 -36.74 3.37
C ASP A 10 29.12 -35.49 3.49
N PHE A 11 30.21 -35.54 4.26
CA PHE A 11 31.14 -34.43 4.35
C PHE A 11 31.84 -34.17 3.01
N ALA A 12 32.34 -35.21 2.34
CA ALA A 12 32.94 -35.09 1.01
C ALA A 12 31.94 -34.54 -0.02
N ALA A 13 30.68 -35.00 0.01
CA ALA A 13 29.63 -34.49 -0.86
C ALA A 13 29.27 -33.02 -0.57
N ARG A 14 29.39 -32.57 0.68
CA ARG A 14 29.22 -31.15 1.06
C ARG A 14 30.40 -30.29 0.60
N VAL A 15 31.63 -30.78 0.74
CA VAL A 15 32.84 -30.08 0.26
C VAL A 15 32.80 -29.93 -1.26
N ALA A 16 32.52 -31.00 -2.00
CA ALA A 16 32.41 -30.94 -3.46
C ALA A 16 31.31 -29.97 -3.94
N ARG A 17 30.21 -29.84 -3.17
CA ARG A 17 29.14 -28.88 -3.46
C ARG A 17 29.54 -27.44 -3.16
N ILE A 18 30.32 -27.22 -2.10
CA ILE A 18 30.89 -25.90 -1.77
C ILE A 18 31.91 -25.49 -2.82
N GLU A 19 32.80 -26.39 -3.25
CA GLU A 19 33.79 -26.13 -4.29
C GLU A 19 33.14 -25.80 -5.64
N LYS A 20 32.13 -26.60 -6.05
CA LYS A 20 31.38 -26.35 -7.29
C LYS A 20 30.64 -24.99 -7.27
N ASN A 21 29.99 -24.66 -6.16
CA ASN A 21 29.31 -23.36 -6.01
C ASN A 21 30.29 -22.19 -5.87
N THR A 22 31.53 -22.43 -5.44
CA THR A 22 32.57 -21.40 -5.31
C THR A 22 33.25 -21.12 -6.65
N ALA A 23 33.35 -22.13 -7.53
CA ALA A 23 33.95 -22.02 -8.86
C ALA A 23 33.05 -21.27 -9.87
N GLU A 24 31.72 -21.39 -9.78
CA GLU A 24 30.79 -20.78 -10.76
C GLU A 24 30.51 -19.28 -10.50
N ALA A 25 30.96 -18.69 -9.39
CA ALA A 25 30.53 -17.36 -8.93
C ALA A 25 31.64 -16.32 -8.69
N ARG A 26 32.84 -16.51 -9.26
CA ARG A 26 33.98 -15.59 -9.08
C ARG A 26 34.52 -15.11 -10.42
N GLN A 27 34.38 -13.81 -10.67
CA GLN A 27 35.12 -13.16 -11.75
C GLN A 27 36.48 -12.75 -11.21
N LEU A 28 37.55 -13.29 -11.80
CA LEU A 28 38.92 -12.93 -11.44
C LEU A 28 39.26 -11.62 -12.13
N LEU A 29 39.48 -10.57 -11.34
CA LEU A 29 39.97 -9.29 -11.84
C LEU A 29 41.49 -9.27 -11.63
N PHE A 30 42.24 -9.25 -12.73
CA PHE A 30 43.69 -9.10 -12.70
C PHE A 30 44.01 -7.60 -12.64
N VAL A 31 44.63 -7.15 -11.54
CA VAL A 31 45.13 -5.77 -11.40
C VAL A 31 46.65 -5.88 -11.29
N GLY A 32 47.35 -5.59 -12.39
CA GLY A 32 48.81 -5.78 -12.46
C GLY A 32 49.23 -7.24 -12.71
N VAL A 33 50.53 -7.48 -12.62
CA VAL A 33 51.16 -8.76 -13.00
C VAL A 33 51.02 -9.82 -11.89
N ASP A 34 50.82 -9.41 -10.64
CA ASP A 34 50.92 -10.30 -9.47
C ASP A 34 49.71 -10.31 -8.52
N GLU A 35 48.65 -9.52 -8.75
CA GLU A 35 47.50 -9.47 -7.84
C GLU A 35 46.18 -9.90 -8.52
N VAL A 36 45.57 -10.96 -7.96
CA VAL A 36 44.28 -11.50 -8.38
C VAL A 36 43.26 -11.32 -7.27
N TYR A 37 42.29 -10.44 -7.50
CA TYR A 37 41.16 -10.26 -6.59
C TYR A 37 39.94 -11.06 -7.07
N SER A 38 39.38 -11.87 -6.17
CA SER A 38 38.11 -12.57 -6.42
C SER A 38 36.94 -11.75 -5.89
N LEU A 39 36.15 -11.16 -6.79
CA LEU A 39 34.93 -10.45 -6.41
C LEU A 39 33.73 -11.41 -6.55
N PRO A 40 32.81 -11.43 -5.56
CA PRO A 40 31.56 -12.18 -5.72
C PRO A 40 30.77 -11.56 -6.86
N LEU A 41 30.44 -12.37 -7.87
CA LEU A 41 29.53 -11.95 -8.94
C LEU A 41 28.18 -11.65 -8.30
N ARG A 42 27.88 -10.36 -8.12
CA ARG A 42 26.55 -9.90 -7.72
C ARG A 42 25.61 -10.40 -8.81
N ALA A 43 24.80 -11.42 -8.50
CA ALA A 43 23.86 -12.03 -9.43
C ALA A 43 23.14 -10.92 -10.20
N ARG A 44 23.51 -10.71 -11.48
CA ARG A 44 22.80 -9.80 -12.36
C ARG A 44 21.39 -10.37 -12.41
N LYS A 45 20.42 -9.66 -11.81
CA LYS A 45 19.01 -10.01 -11.89
C LYS A 45 18.73 -10.34 -13.35
N ALA A 46 18.40 -11.59 -13.64
CA ALA A 46 18.17 -12.06 -15.00
C ALA A 46 17.23 -11.07 -15.66
N HIS A 47 17.68 -10.47 -16.77
CA HIS A 47 16.89 -9.50 -17.51
C HIS A 47 15.74 -10.28 -18.15
N VAL A 48 14.63 -10.40 -17.42
CA VAL A 48 13.40 -11.00 -17.92
C VAL A 48 12.98 -10.12 -19.08
N SER A 49 13.14 -10.58 -20.32
CA SER A 49 12.73 -9.86 -21.52
C SER A 49 11.33 -10.31 -21.95
N GLY A 50 10.61 -9.42 -22.63
CA GLY A 50 9.27 -9.70 -23.18
C GLY A 50 8.11 -9.24 -22.29
N LEU A 51 6.92 -9.81 -22.52
CA LEU A 51 5.64 -9.38 -21.94
C LEU A 51 5.65 -9.41 -20.39
N ARG A 52 6.38 -10.36 -19.79
CA ARG A 52 6.59 -10.44 -18.34
C ARG A 52 7.37 -9.24 -17.78
N ALA A 53 8.34 -8.71 -18.52
CA ALA A 53 9.10 -7.52 -18.15
C ALA A 53 8.20 -6.28 -18.07
N VAL A 54 7.33 -6.13 -19.07
CA VAL A 54 6.36 -5.04 -19.15
C VAL A 54 5.36 -5.13 -18.00
N LEU A 55 4.82 -6.33 -17.74
CA LEU A 55 3.93 -6.56 -16.60
C LEU A 55 4.61 -6.23 -15.27
N THR A 56 5.86 -6.67 -15.05
CA THR A 56 6.60 -6.36 -13.82
C THR A 56 6.89 -4.86 -13.67
N ASN A 57 7.12 -4.15 -14.78
CA ASN A 57 7.31 -2.70 -14.75
C ASN A 57 6.01 -1.92 -14.52
N ALA A 58 4.86 -2.43 -15.01
CA ALA A 58 3.55 -1.80 -14.84
C ALA A 58 2.91 -2.09 -13.46
N LEU A 59 3.28 -3.20 -12.82
CA LEU A 59 2.78 -3.58 -11.50
C LEU A 59 3.08 -2.53 -10.42
N TYR A 60 4.24 -1.89 -10.48
CA TYR A 60 4.62 -0.87 -9.50
C TYR A 60 3.73 0.40 -9.58
N PRO A 61 3.62 1.11 -10.73
CA PRO A 61 2.73 2.27 -10.83
C PRO A 61 1.25 1.89 -10.60
N ALA A 62 0.81 0.71 -11.03
CA ALA A 62 -0.53 0.22 -10.71
C ALA A 62 -0.74 0.09 -9.18
N SER A 63 0.25 -0.40 -8.44
CA SER A 63 0.19 -0.49 -6.98
C SER A 63 0.14 0.88 -6.29
N MET A 64 0.74 1.92 -6.89
CA MET A 64 0.66 3.30 -6.40
C MET A 64 -0.75 3.85 -6.54
N VAL A 65 -1.37 3.68 -7.71
CA VAL A 65 -2.77 4.10 -7.95
C VAL A 65 -3.71 3.34 -7.02
N ALA A 66 -3.53 2.02 -6.92
CA ALA A 66 -4.31 1.18 -6.01
C ALA A 66 -4.17 1.63 -4.55
N ALA A 67 -2.99 2.06 -4.12
CA ALA A 67 -2.77 2.58 -2.77
C ALA A 67 -3.57 3.87 -2.50
N VAL A 68 -3.61 4.80 -3.45
CA VAL A 68 -4.41 6.03 -3.34
C VAL A 68 -5.90 5.71 -3.28
N VAL A 69 -6.39 4.88 -4.21
CA VAL A 69 -7.80 4.44 -4.24
C VAL A 69 -8.18 3.75 -2.93
N LEU A 70 -7.30 2.88 -2.42
CA LEU A 70 -7.53 2.20 -1.15
C LEU A 70 -7.66 3.20 0.00
N GLY A 71 -6.87 4.27 0.02
CA GLY A 71 -7.00 5.36 0.99
C GLY A 71 -8.37 6.05 0.93
N VAL A 72 -8.83 6.41 -0.27
CA VAL A 72 -10.15 7.04 -0.48
C VAL A 72 -11.27 6.10 0.01
N VAL A 73 -11.22 4.84 -0.41
CA VAL A 73 -12.19 3.80 -0.01
C VAL A 73 -12.18 3.59 1.51
N SER A 74 -11.01 3.62 2.14
CA SER A 74 -10.88 3.48 3.60
C SER A 74 -11.58 4.60 4.36
N HIS A 75 -11.50 5.84 3.85
CA HIS A 75 -12.26 6.94 4.42
C HIS A 75 -13.77 6.72 4.29
N GLY A 76 -14.25 6.28 3.12
CA GLY A 76 -15.66 5.95 2.92
C GLY A 76 -16.16 4.86 3.86
N ILE A 77 -15.40 3.78 4.03
CA ILE A 77 -15.68 2.72 5.01
C ILE A 77 -15.69 3.30 6.42
N GLY A 78 -14.74 4.17 6.76
CA GLY A 78 -14.69 4.85 8.05
C GLY A 78 -15.94 5.66 8.36
N GLN A 79 -16.48 6.37 7.36
CA GLN A 79 -17.75 7.11 7.52
C GLN A 79 -18.94 6.18 7.76
N ILE A 80 -19.00 5.07 7.03
CA ILE A 80 -20.07 4.07 7.22
C ILE A 80 -19.97 3.44 8.62
N LEU A 81 -18.77 3.07 9.07
CA LEU A 81 -18.55 2.52 10.40
C LEU A 81 -18.91 3.53 11.49
N ARG A 82 -18.49 4.78 11.33
CA ARG A 82 -18.81 5.86 12.27
C ARG A 82 -20.33 6.08 12.34
N TYR A 83 -21.02 6.07 11.21
CA TYR A 83 -22.48 6.15 11.17
C TYR A 83 -23.14 5.00 11.94
N HIS A 84 -22.68 3.75 11.76
CA HIS A 84 -23.26 2.61 12.49
C HIS A 84 -22.92 2.60 13.98
N ALA A 85 -21.77 3.18 14.37
CA ALA A 85 -21.34 3.23 15.77
C ALA A 85 -21.93 4.41 16.55
N GLN A 86 -22.08 5.58 15.91
CA GLN A 86 -22.46 6.84 16.57
C GLN A 86 -23.79 7.42 16.06
N GLY A 87 -24.31 6.94 14.92
CA GLY A 87 -25.49 7.48 14.27
C GLY A 87 -25.18 8.72 13.42
N LEU A 88 -26.01 9.76 13.56
CA LEU A 88 -25.89 10.98 12.79
C LEU A 88 -24.74 11.87 13.30
N PRO A 89 -24.04 12.59 12.40
CA PRO A 89 -22.97 13.50 12.81
C PRO A 89 -23.50 14.64 13.69
N GLU A 90 -22.77 14.93 14.77
CA GLU A 90 -23.09 15.98 15.72
C GLU A 90 -22.93 17.37 15.08
N LEU A 91 -24.00 18.16 15.02
CA LEU A 91 -23.99 19.49 14.39
C LEU A 91 -23.13 20.54 15.13
N LYS A 92 -22.72 20.27 16.37
CA LYS A 92 -21.93 21.21 17.20
C LYS A 92 -20.49 20.75 17.42
N ALA A 93 -20.04 19.69 16.76
CA ALA A 93 -18.68 19.23 16.87
C ALA A 93 -17.70 20.27 16.31
N ASN A 94 -16.52 20.38 16.92
CA ASN A 94 -15.45 21.21 16.37
C ASN A 94 -14.97 20.57 15.04
N PRO A 95 -15.06 21.28 13.91
CA PRO A 95 -14.76 20.70 12.59
C PRO A 95 -13.31 20.26 12.45
N ASP A 96 -12.38 20.87 13.20
CA ASP A 96 -10.96 20.50 13.17
C ASP A 96 -10.72 19.14 13.84
N ILE A 97 -11.37 18.93 14.98
CA ILE A 97 -11.30 17.67 15.74
C ILE A 97 -11.96 16.56 14.94
N GLU A 98 -13.11 16.86 14.33
CA GLU A 98 -13.82 15.90 13.50
C GLU A 98 -12.99 15.49 12.28
N MET A 99 -12.42 16.45 11.54
CA MET A 99 -11.58 16.17 10.39
C MET A 99 -10.34 15.36 10.78
N LEU A 100 -9.68 15.71 11.90
CA LEU A 100 -8.55 14.95 12.42
C LEU A 100 -8.94 13.52 12.77
N GLY A 101 -10.07 13.33 13.45
CA GLY A 101 -10.60 12.00 13.79
C GLY A 101 -10.89 11.16 12.55
N GLN A 102 -11.47 11.76 11.51
CA GLN A 102 -11.72 11.10 10.22
C GLN A 102 -10.43 10.68 9.51
N VAL A 103 -9.39 11.53 9.53
CA VAL A 103 -8.07 11.21 8.96
C VAL A 103 -7.43 10.05 9.73
N ILE A 104 -7.42 10.10 11.07
CA ILE A 104 -6.83 9.04 11.89
C ILE A 104 -7.55 7.72 11.64
N LEU A 105 -8.89 7.71 11.72
CA LEU A 105 -9.70 6.51 11.48
C LEU A 105 -9.47 5.95 10.06
N GLY A 106 -9.47 6.83 9.05
CA GLY A 106 -9.22 6.45 7.67
C GLY A 106 -7.84 5.84 7.48
N ILE A 107 -6.79 6.39 8.11
CA ILE A 107 -5.43 5.83 8.07
C ILE A 107 -5.39 4.44 8.72
N VAL A 108 -6.02 4.26 9.88
CA VAL A 108 -6.09 2.96 10.56
C VAL A 108 -6.73 1.90 9.66
N ILE A 109 -7.86 2.24 9.03
CA ILE A 109 -8.55 1.35 8.08
C ILE A 109 -7.68 1.08 6.84
N ALA A 110 -7.02 2.11 6.29
CA ALA A 110 -6.16 1.96 5.12
C ALA A 110 -4.93 1.09 5.38
N VAL A 111 -4.38 1.15 6.59
CA VAL A 111 -3.31 0.25 7.04
C VAL A 111 -3.85 -1.17 7.13
N ALA A 112 -4.98 -1.39 7.80
CA ALA A 112 -5.61 -2.70 7.94
C ALA A 112 -5.93 -3.35 6.58
N LEU A 113 -6.60 -2.63 5.68
CA LEU A 113 -6.85 -3.10 4.31
C LEU A 113 -5.55 -3.29 3.53
N GLY A 114 -4.55 -2.46 3.80
CA GLY A 114 -3.20 -2.62 3.27
C GLY A 114 -2.57 -3.98 3.55
N TYR A 115 -2.82 -4.54 4.74
CA TYR A 115 -2.40 -5.90 5.08
C TYR A 115 -3.16 -6.94 4.27
N VAL A 116 -4.49 -6.79 4.13
CA VAL A 116 -5.36 -7.70 3.36
C VAL A 116 -4.96 -7.75 1.88
N PHE A 117 -4.73 -6.60 1.25
CA PHE A 117 -4.38 -6.50 -0.17
C PHE A 117 -2.87 -6.66 -0.44
N ARG A 118 -2.06 -6.97 0.58
CA ARG A 118 -0.59 -7.14 0.48
C ARG A 118 0.14 -5.90 -0.07
N LEU A 119 -0.44 -4.70 0.10
CA LEU A 119 0.14 -3.42 -0.30
C LEU A 119 0.96 -2.81 0.85
N GLN A 120 1.90 -3.56 1.44
CA GLN A 120 2.56 -3.18 2.70
C GLN A 120 3.82 -2.33 2.53
N ALA A 121 4.27 -2.10 1.29
CA ALA A 121 5.49 -1.35 1.03
C ALA A 121 5.43 0.06 1.65
N ARG A 122 6.53 0.48 2.29
CA ARG A 122 6.60 1.76 3.00
C ARG A 122 6.30 2.96 2.10
N SER A 123 6.71 2.89 0.82
CA SER A 123 6.39 3.91 -0.19
C SER A 123 4.90 4.00 -0.51
N LEU A 124 4.13 2.92 -0.33
CA LEU A 124 2.68 2.92 -0.56
C LEU A 124 1.91 3.44 0.65
N MET A 125 2.51 3.47 1.85
CA MET A 125 1.83 3.98 3.05
C MET A 125 1.54 5.47 2.94
N THR A 126 2.51 6.26 2.44
CA THR A 126 2.29 7.71 2.22
C THR A 126 1.19 7.96 1.19
N LEU A 127 1.13 7.15 0.12
CA LEU A 127 0.09 7.24 -0.89
C LEU A 127 -1.30 6.88 -0.35
N LYS A 128 -1.41 5.87 0.52
CA LYS A 128 -2.67 5.57 1.20
C LYS A 128 -3.10 6.72 2.09
N SER A 129 -2.19 7.28 2.89
CA SER A 129 -2.49 8.43 3.75
C SER A 129 -2.93 9.64 2.92
N ALA A 130 -2.27 9.91 1.79
CA ALA A 130 -2.70 10.94 0.85
C ALA A 130 -4.10 10.64 0.27
N GLY A 131 -4.37 9.39 -0.09
CA GLY A 131 -5.69 8.93 -0.53
C GLY A 131 -6.77 9.13 0.54
N VAL A 132 -6.47 8.89 1.81
CA VAL A 132 -7.40 9.17 2.93
C VAL A 132 -7.71 10.66 2.99
N VAL A 133 -6.69 11.53 2.91
CA VAL A 133 -6.89 12.98 2.90
C VAL A 133 -7.76 13.39 1.70
N ILE A 134 -7.46 12.89 0.50
CA ILE A 134 -8.30 13.13 -0.68
C ILE A 134 -9.75 12.67 -0.42
N GLY A 135 -9.94 11.50 0.21
CA GLY A 135 -11.25 11.02 0.61
C GLY A 135 -11.98 12.00 1.53
N VAL A 136 -11.31 12.48 2.59
CA VAL A 136 -11.87 13.48 3.52
C VAL A 136 -12.31 14.75 2.80
N LEU A 137 -11.48 15.23 1.86
CA LEU A 137 -11.72 16.49 1.15
C LEU A 137 -12.80 16.41 0.08
N PHE A 138 -13.04 15.23 -0.52
CA PHE A 138 -13.84 15.10 -1.74
C PHE A 138 -14.94 14.03 -1.70
N LEU A 139 -15.02 13.18 -0.69
CA LEU A 139 -16.04 12.12 -0.63
C LEU A 139 -17.46 12.69 -0.67
N HIS A 140 -17.70 13.89 -0.11
CA HIS A 140 -19.00 14.54 -0.16
C HIS A 140 -19.47 14.78 -1.61
N ASN A 141 -18.56 15.04 -2.56
CA ASN A 141 -18.92 15.16 -3.97
C ASN A 141 -19.46 13.84 -4.54
N ALA A 142 -18.93 12.69 -4.10
CA ALA A 142 -19.48 11.40 -4.48
C ALA A 142 -20.88 11.18 -3.91
N VAL A 143 -21.15 11.69 -2.70
CA VAL A 143 -22.49 11.68 -2.08
C VAL A 143 -23.47 12.56 -2.88
N HIS A 144 -23.03 13.73 -3.34
CA HIS A 144 -23.82 14.59 -4.23
C HIS A 144 -24.15 13.92 -5.57
N LEU A 145 -23.18 13.19 -6.14
CA LEU A 145 -23.36 12.53 -7.44
C LEU A 145 -24.25 11.28 -7.36
N TYR A 146 -24.12 10.50 -6.28
CA TYR A 146 -24.81 9.22 -6.11
C TYR A 146 -25.55 9.10 -4.77
N PRO A 147 -26.49 10.00 -4.43
CA PRO A 147 -27.11 10.06 -3.11
C PRO A 147 -27.88 8.78 -2.76
N ARG A 148 -28.49 8.12 -3.76
CA ARG A 148 -29.24 6.86 -3.57
C ARG A 148 -28.35 5.71 -3.11
N LEU A 149 -27.12 5.63 -3.63
CA LEU A 149 -26.16 4.57 -3.27
C LEU A 149 -25.75 4.71 -1.80
N PHE A 150 -25.41 5.93 -1.37
CA PHE A 150 -25.02 6.19 0.01
C PHE A 150 -26.20 6.05 0.99
N ALA A 151 -27.42 6.37 0.57
CA ALA A 151 -28.62 6.20 1.39
C ALA A 151 -28.90 4.72 1.72
N GLN A 152 -28.51 3.79 0.86
CA GLN A 152 -28.63 2.34 1.11
C GLN A 152 -27.61 1.85 2.16
N MET A 153 -26.43 2.48 2.23
CA MET A 153 -25.36 2.08 3.14
C MET A 153 -25.41 2.79 4.50
N THR A 154 -26.10 3.93 4.59
CA THR A 154 -26.18 4.75 5.81
C THR A 154 -27.65 5.00 6.15
N SER A 155 -28.22 6.12 5.69
CA SER A 155 -29.65 6.42 5.65
C SER A 155 -29.90 7.65 4.78
N ALA A 156 -31.16 7.85 4.37
CA ALA A 156 -31.57 9.07 3.68
C ALA A 156 -31.33 10.34 4.54
N VAL A 157 -31.48 10.24 5.86
CA VAL A 157 -31.27 11.37 6.78
C VAL A 157 -29.81 11.79 6.80
N TRP A 158 -28.88 10.82 6.88
CA TRP A 158 -27.44 11.11 6.84
C TRP A 158 -27.03 11.77 5.52
N VAL A 159 -27.53 11.26 4.39
CA VAL A 159 -27.24 11.84 3.07
C VAL A 159 -27.78 13.27 2.99
N ASN A 160 -29.01 13.51 3.43
CA ASN A 160 -29.60 14.85 3.42
C ASN A 160 -28.80 15.83 4.28
N GLN A 161 -28.32 15.39 5.44
CA GLN A 161 -27.48 16.21 6.31
C GLN A 161 -26.13 16.53 5.63
N MET A 162 -25.50 15.55 5.00
CA MET A 162 -24.24 15.78 4.27
C MET A 162 -24.45 16.77 3.12
N VAL A 163 -25.52 16.60 2.34
CA VAL A 163 -25.85 17.47 1.20
C VAL A 163 -26.27 18.88 1.64
N SER A 164 -26.92 19.03 2.81
CA SER A 164 -27.30 20.35 3.32
C SER A 164 -26.12 21.15 3.89
N HIS A 165 -25.04 20.48 4.31
CA HIS A 165 -23.87 21.10 4.91
C HIS A 165 -22.66 21.21 3.97
N THR A 166 -22.73 20.63 2.78
CA THR A 166 -21.62 20.65 1.81
C THR A 166 -22.10 21.06 0.42
N LEU A 167 -21.22 21.67 -0.36
CA LEU A 167 -21.54 22.06 -1.73
C LEU A 167 -21.04 21.00 -2.72
N PRO A 168 -21.77 20.73 -3.83
CA PRO A 168 -21.24 19.90 -4.92
C PRO A 168 -20.08 20.63 -5.63
N HIS A 169 -19.19 19.87 -6.26
CA HIS A 169 -18.01 20.41 -6.98
C HIS A 169 -17.17 21.34 -6.09
N SER A 170 -16.95 20.90 -4.85
CA SER A 170 -16.20 21.69 -3.86
C SER A 170 -15.20 20.83 -3.11
N MET A 171 -14.24 21.49 -2.46
CA MET A 171 -13.33 20.87 -1.50
C MET A 171 -13.83 21.21 -0.09
N LEU A 172 -14.04 20.19 0.74
CA LEU A 172 -14.41 20.39 2.14
C LEU A 172 -13.15 20.50 3.00
N TRP A 173 -12.93 21.65 3.63
CA TRP A 173 -11.80 21.89 4.51
C TRP A 173 -12.27 22.53 5.81
N ARG A 174 -12.03 21.86 6.94
CA ARG A 174 -12.38 22.35 8.28
C ARG A 174 -13.85 22.81 8.39
N GLY A 175 -14.76 22.05 7.79
CA GLY A 175 -16.20 22.34 7.79
C GLY A 175 -16.63 23.44 6.81
N ILE A 176 -15.72 23.98 6.01
CA ILE A 176 -16.00 25.02 5.00
C ILE A 176 -15.84 24.40 3.60
N SER A 177 -16.83 24.60 2.74
CA SER A 177 -16.79 24.13 1.34
C SER A 177 -16.22 25.22 0.42
N PHE A 178 -15.15 24.90 -0.31
CA PHE A 178 -14.51 25.77 -1.31
C PHE A 178 -14.84 25.28 -2.71
N VAL A 179 -15.65 26.04 -3.46
CA VAL A 179 -16.08 25.70 -4.83
C VAL A 179 -14.93 25.98 -5.82
N PHE A 180 -14.83 25.17 -6.88
CA PHE A 180 -13.89 25.33 -7.98
C PHE A 180 -14.56 25.18 -9.34
#